data_AF-A0A4Q3FVB4-F1
#
_entry.id   AF-A0A4Q3FVB4-F1
#
_cell.length_a   1.000
_cell.length_b   1.000
_cell.length_c   1.000
_cell.angle_alpha   90.00
_cell.angle_beta   90.00
_cell.angle_gamma   90.00
#
_symmetry.space_group_name_H-M   'P 1'
#
loop_
_entity.id
_entity.type
_entity.pdbx_description
1 polymer ?
#
loop_
_entity_poly.entity_id
_entity_poly.type
_entity_poly.pdbx_seq_one_letter_code
_entity_poly.pdbx_strand_id
1 'polypeptide(L)'
;MSNINIADTNILHCILIQKTNADDVAKWKKHIAEYKLNWINVSERLKFDRSRIAKQFDVSSIPLYMVVDKKGMITYNADEANDHDYVQLEAFIKKVL
;
A
#
# COMPACT_ATOMS: atom_id res chain seq x y z
N MET A 1 20.17 0.89 -8.96
CA MET A 1 18.78 0.48 -8.71
C MET A 1 18.83 -0.88 -8.02
N SER A 2 18.77 -0.88 -6.69
CA SER A 2 18.84 -2.09 -5.88
C SER A 2 17.47 -2.77 -5.88
N ASN A 3 17.41 -3.99 -6.43
CA ASN A 3 16.23 -4.84 -6.36
C ASN A 3 16.08 -5.33 -4.92
N ILE A 4 15.19 -4.70 -4.14
CA ILE A 4 14.79 -5.23 -2.83
C ILE A 4 13.93 -6.47 -3.08
N ASN A 5 14.46 -7.65 -2.75
CA ASN A 5 13.70 -8.89 -2.78
C ASN A 5 12.75 -8.93 -1.57
N ILE A 6 11.48 -8.58 -1.80
CA ILE A 6 10.44 -8.49 -0.77
C ILE A 6 10.15 -9.87 -0.14
N ALA A 7 10.53 -10.98 -0.79
CA ALA A 7 10.33 -12.34 -0.27
C ALA A 7 11.19 -12.66 0.97
N ASP A 8 12.28 -11.93 1.21
CA ASP A 8 13.24 -12.22 2.29
C ASP A 8 13.12 -11.26 3.50
N THR A 9 12.15 -10.34 3.49
CA THR A 9 12.07 -9.27 4.48
C THR A 9 10.85 -9.42 5.39
N ASN A 10 11.03 -9.07 6.67
CA ASN A 10 10.04 -9.17 7.75
C ASN A 10 8.82 -8.23 7.59
N ILE A 11 8.56 -7.72 6.39
CA ILE A 11 7.59 -6.68 6.09
C ILE A 11 6.49 -7.26 5.21
N LEU A 12 5.27 -7.26 5.74
CA LEU A 12 4.12 -7.88 5.12
C LEU A 12 3.52 -6.95 4.05
N HIS A 13 3.52 -7.42 2.80
CA HIS A 13 2.67 -7.05 1.66
C HIS A 13 2.31 -5.55 1.47
N CYS A 14 2.92 -4.92 0.45
CA CYS A 14 2.38 -3.68 -0.12
C CYS A 14 1.02 -3.95 -0.77
N ILE A 15 -0.05 -3.48 -0.13
CA ILE A 15 -1.42 -3.58 -0.66
C ILE A 15 -1.79 -2.25 -1.32
N LEU A 16 -1.97 -2.26 -2.64
CA LEU A 16 -2.55 -1.11 -3.35
C LEU A 16 -4.07 -1.15 -3.20
N ILE A 17 -4.63 -0.23 -2.42
CA ILE A 17 -6.07 -0.04 -2.27
C ILE A 17 -6.47 1.13 -3.15
N GLN A 18 -7.10 0.86 -4.30
CA GLN A 18 -7.60 1.93 -5.16
C GLN A 18 -9.10 2.17 -4.97
N LYS A 19 -9.47 3.46 -4.98
CA LYS A 19 -10.80 3.97 -5.28
C LYS A 19 -11.28 3.39 -6.61
N THR A 20 -12.29 2.51 -6.59
CA THR A 20 -12.89 2.00 -7.82
C THR A 20 -14.40 2.16 -7.81
N ASN A 21 -14.93 2.86 -8.81
CA ASN A 21 -16.25 2.52 -9.34
C ASN A 21 -16.08 1.33 -10.30
N ALA A 22 -17.16 0.67 -10.72
CA ALA A 22 -17.08 -0.56 -11.53
C ALA A 22 -16.21 -0.42 -12.81
N ASP A 23 -16.22 0.75 -13.44
CA ASP A 23 -15.42 1.07 -14.65
C ASP A 23 -13.90 1.20 -14.39
N ASP A 24 -13.50 1.42 -13.14
CA ASP A 24 -12.09 1.64 -12.79
C ASP A 24 -11.32 0.32 -12.59
N VAL A 25 -12.02 -0.78 -12.32
CA VAL A 25 -11.40 -2.10 -12.09
C VAL A 25 -10.68 -2.60 -13.34
N ALA A 26 -11.26 -2.42 -14.53
CA ALA A 26 -10.63 -2.85 -15.79
C ALA A 26 -9.37 -2.04 -16.11
N LYS A 27 -9.41 -0.71 -15.88
CA LYS A 27 -8.25 0.18 -16.05
C LYS A 27 -7.13 -0.17 -15.08
N TRP A 28 -7.47 -0.45 -13.81
CA TRP A 28 -6.51 -0.86 -12.79
C TRP A 28 -5.84 -2.20 -13.12
N LYS A 29 -6.62 -3.19 -13.55
CA LYS A 29 -6.07 -4.48 -14.02
C LYS A 29 -5.14 -4.31 -15.21
N LYS A 30 -5.51 -3.46 -16.18
CA LYS A 30 -4.64 -3.12 -17.31
C LYS A 30 -3.32 -2.48 -16.82
N HIS A 31 -3.40 -1.55 -15.88
CA HIS A 31 -2.22 -0.89 -15.30
C HIS A 31 -1.30 -1.89 -14.58
N ILE A 32 -1.85 -2.79 -13.75
CA ILE A 32 -1.07 -3.87 -13.11
C ILE A 32 -0.33 -4.70 -14.15
N ALA A 33 -1.01 -5.10 -15.22
CA ALA A 33 -0.43 -5.92 -16.28
C ALA A 33 0.65 -5.15 -17.08
N GLU A 34 0.39 -3.89 -17.42
CA GLU A 34 1.29 -3.02 -18.19
C GLU A 34 2.62 -2.80 -17.45
N TYR A 35 2.55 -2.53 -16.14
CA TYR A 35 3.73 -2.27 -15.31
C TYR A 35 4.28 -3.53 -14.64
N LYS A 36 3.73 -4.71 -14.93
CA LYS A 36 4.14 -6.00 -14.36
C LYS A 36 4.25 -5.97 -12.83
N LEU A 37 3.31 -5.31 -12.17
CA LEU A 37 3.29 -5.21 -10.71
C LEU A 37 3.05 -6.59 -10.11
N ASN A 38 4.07 -7.17 -9.49
CA ASN A 38 4.04 -8.53 -8.93
C ASN A 38 3.55 -8.59 -7.48
N TRP A 39 3.05 -7.47 -6.95
CA TRP A 39 2.50 -7.39 -5.60
C TRP A 39 1.09 -7.98 -5.51
N ILE A 40 0.65 -8.27 -4.29
CA ILE A 40 -0.73 -8.66 -4.03
C ILE A 40 -1.62 -7.42 -4.19
N ASN A 41 -2.48 -7.45 -5.20
CA ASN A 41 -3.40 -6.37 -5.52
C ASN A 41 -4.82 -6.75 -5.08
N VAL A 42 -5.42 -5.97 -4.17
CA VAL A 42 -6.77 -6.24 -3.64
C VAL A 42 -7.69 -5.03 -3.85
N SER A 43 -8.99 -5.27 -3.98
CA SER A 43 -9.98 -4.21 -4.07
C SER A 43 -11.30 -4.65 -3.46
N GLU A 44 -11.90 -3.77 -2.65
CA GLU A 44 -13.25 -3.98 -2.09
C GLU A 44 -14.37 -3.74 -3.12
N ARG A 45 -14.04 -3.17 -4.29
CA ARG A 45 -15.03 -2.73 -5.32
C ARG A 45 -16.10 -1.78 -4.74
N LEU A 46 -15.70 -0.99 -3.76
CA LEU A 46 -16.52 0.01 -3.09
C LEU A 46 -15.88 1.39 -3.26
N LYS A 47 -16.72 2.43 -3.16
CA LYS A 47 -16.24 3.81 -3.00
C LYS A 47 -15.54 3.97 -1.65
N PHE A 48 -14.59 4.88 -1.58
CA PHE A 48 -13.72 5.10 -0.41
C PHE A 48 -14.49 5.35 0.90
N ASP A 49 -15.55 6.17 0.84
CA ASP A 49 -16.47 6.44 1.95
C ASP A 49 -17.14 5.17 2.54
N ARG A 50 -17.24 4.11 1.73
CA ARG A 50 -17.80 2.80 2.09
C ARG A 50 -16.74 1.71 2.29
N SER A 51 -15.46 2.03 2.11
CA SER A 51 -14.36 1.08 2.31
C SER A 51 -14.26 0.69 3.79
N ARG A 52 -14.23 -0.62 4.08
CA ARG A 52 -13.95 -1.10 5.44
C ARG A 52 -12.45 -1.07 5.71
N ILE A 53 -11.64 -1.34 4.70
CA ILE A 53 -10.18 -1.33 4.82
C ILE A 53 -9.70 0.10 5.15
N ALA A 54 -10.16 1.12 4.43
CA ALA A 54 -9.77 2.51 4.72
C ALA A 54 -10.11 2.89 6.17
N LYS A 55 -11.29 2.52 6.68
CA LYS A 55 -11.70 2.79 8.06
C LYS A 55 -10.88 2.00 9.09
N GLN A 56 -10.58 0.74 8.80
CA GLN A 56 -9.84 -0.13 9.71
C GLN A 56 -8.39 0.32 9.89
N PHE A 57 -7.78 0.88 8.84
CA PHE A 57 -6.40 1.34 8.86
C PHE A 57 -6.29 2.88 8.96
N ASP A 58 -7.38 3.56 9.30
CA ASP A 58 -7.46 5.02 9.43
C ASP A 58 -6.88 5.81 8.23
N VAL A 59 -7.15 5.30 7.02
CA VAL A 59 -6.73 5.95 5.77
C VAL A 59 -7.69 7.10 5.50
N SER A 60 -7.19 8.33 5.64
CA SER A 60 -7.97 9.55 5.40
C SER A 60 -7.89 10.01 3.94
N SER A 61 -6.77 9.74 3.28
CA SER A 61 -6.46 10.18 1.92
C SER A 61 -5.56 9.18 1.17
N ILE A 62 -5.47 9.33 -0.14
CA ILE A 62 -4.58 8.55 -1.00
C ILE A 62 -3.76 9.49 -1.90
N PRO A 63 -2.51 9.15 -2.27
CA PRO A 63 -1.76 7.93 -1.94
C PRO A 63 -1.30 7.87 -0.48
N LEU A 64 -1.19 6.65 0.08
CA LEU A 64 -0.70 6.41 1.43
C LEU A 64 0.20 5.17 1.46
N TYR A 65 1.30 5.24 2.22
CA TYR A 65 2.16 4.11 2.53
C TYR A 65 2.07 3.77 4.02
N MET A 66 1.93 2.48 4.33
CA MET A 66 1.95 1.98 5.71
C MET A 66 2.80 0.71 5.78
N VAL A 67 3.45 0.51 6.93
CA VAL A 67 4.16 -0.74 7.26
C VAL A 67 3.43 -1.41 8.39
N VAL A 68 3.15 -2.70 8.21
CA VAL A 68 2.49 -3.55 9.21
C VAL A 68 3.43 -4.70 9.56
N ASP A 69 3.61 -4.96 10.85
CA ASP A 69 4.42 -6.07 11.34
C ASP A 69 3.66 -7.42 11.26
N LYS A 70 4.36 -8.51 11.60
CA LYS A 70 3.78 -9.87 11.59
C LYS A 70 2.66 -10.08 12.60
N LYS A 71 2.51 -9.20 13.59
CA LYS A 71 1.44 -9.22 14.60
C LYS A 71 0.22 -8.42 14.14
N GLY A 72 0.29 -7.77 12.97
CA GLY A 72 -0.77 -6.92 12.45
C GLY A 72 -0.74 -5.49 13.02
N MET A 73 0.36 -5.07 13.65
CA MET A 73 0.51 -3.72 14.19
C MET A 73 1.10 -2.80 13.13
N ILE A 74 0.51 -1.60 12.97
CA ILE A 74 1.08 -0.53 12.13
C ILE A 74 2.34 0.00 12.81
N THR A 75 3.48 -0.08 12.15
CA THR A 75 4.78 0.40 12.64
C THR A 75 5.28 1.64 11.91
N TYR A 76 4.64 1.97 10.78
CA TYR A 76 4.87 3.20 10.01
C TYR A 76 3.58 3.63 9.32
N ASN A 77 3.27 4.92 9.35
CA ASN A 77 2.16 5.53 8.63
C ASN A 77 2.61 6.88 8.04
N ALA A 78 2.59 7.00 6.71
CA ALA A 78 3.05 8.22 6.02
C ALA A 78 2.14 9.44 6.27
N ASP A 79 0.85 9.23 6.62
CA ASP A 79 -0.11 10.31 6.87
C ASP A 79 0.29 11.13 8.11
N GLU A 80 0.90 10.49 9.11
CA GLU A 80 1.34 11.15 10.35
C GLU A 80 2.61 11.99 10.16
N ALA A 81 3.38 11.73 9.11
CA ALA A 81 4.73 12.27 8.92
C ALA A 81 4.80 13.48 7.98
N ASN A 82 3.67 13.95 7.38
CA ASN A 82 3.68 14.83 6.20
C ASN A 82 4.63 14.28 5.10
N ASP A 83 4.64 12.96 4.94
CA ASP A 83 5.56 12.27 4.05
C ASP A 83 4.89 12.06 2.68
N HIS A 84 5.28 12.91 1.73
CA HIS A 84 4.73 12.88 0.38
C HIS A 84 5.58 12.03 -0.60
N ASP A 85 6.64 11.38 -0.13
CA ASP A 85 7.55 10.60 -0.97
C ASP A 85 7.97 9.28 -0.29
N TYR A 86 8.54 8.33 -1.03
CA TYR A 86 8.93 7.03 -0.49
C TYR A 86 10.27 7.05 0.27
N VAL A 87 10.92 8.22 0.38
CA VAL A 87 12.27 8.35 0.98
C VAL A 87 12.27 8.00 2.47
N GLN A 88 11.29 8.51 3.23
CA GLN A 88 11.21 8.21 4.66
C GLN A 88 10.80 6.77 4.91
N LEU A 89 9.91 6.23 4.07
CA LEU A 89 9.59 4.81 4.07
C LEU A 89 10.84 3.95 3.84
N GLU A 90 11.67 4.27 2.83
CA GLU A 90 12.90 3.53 2.56
C GLU A 90 13.88 3.59 3.74
N ALA A 91 14.05 4.78 4.34
CA ALA A 91 14.89 4.95 5.51
C ALA A 91 14.38 4.15 6.73
N PHE A 92 13.05 4.14 6.94
CA PHE A 92 12.42 3.34 7.99
C PHE A 92 12.65 1.85 7.77
N ILE A 93 12.41 1.36 6.55
CA ILE A 93 12.62 -0.05 6.19
C ILE A 93 14.07 -0.47 6.44
N LYS A 94 15.05 0.36 6.03
CA LYS A 94 16.49 0.09 6.25
C LYS A 94 16.90 0.06 7.73
N LYS A 95 16.13 0.67 8.62
CA LYS A 95 16.40 0.67 10.06
C LYS A 95 15.81 -0.56 10.75
N VAL A 96 14.71 -1.09 10.22
CA VAL A 96 13.95 -2.21 10.81
C VAL A 96 14.43 -3.56 10.27
N LEU A 97 15.05 -3.58 9.09
CA LEU A 97 15.75 -4.73 8.52
C LEU A 97 17.22 -4.76 8.95
#